data_AF-A0A2M4AWS7-F1
#
_entry.id   AF-A0A2M4AWS7-F1
#
_cell.length_a   1.000
_cell.length_b   1.000
_cell.length_c   1.000
_cell.angle_alpha   90.00
_cell.angle_beta   90.00
_cell.angle_gamma   90.00
#
_symmetry.space_group_name_H-M   'P 1'
#
loop_
_entity.id
_entity.type
_entity.pdbx_description
1 polymer ?
#
loop_
_entity_poly.entity_id
_entity_poly.type
_entity_poly.pdbx_seq_one_letter_code
_entity_poly.pdbx_strand_id
1 'polypeptide(L)'
;VIMQVWLKISLLLCTFGFLKEIRPSEPFIVNYLEGPWRNFTITEITQEAFPIGTYSYLAQLAIIFLVTDLLRYKPIIIVNGIAGIIVWSMLTWTTTLTGLKVLELFYGTYCAAEVAYYSYIYAKVDREHYQKVTSHTRAAIYSGRFLAASLAQLLVYFEAMDYRQLNYLSLAGQISATIWALFLPSVKTSMYFHRRSPITLGTTEPSSSVAGVEGGSGGFNGQPLSADPWQSSNGSSVENGTARHQAVIKDDRSIDEDVDSSEGGHQQSNRCEQLRGAFILLWSHFRTSFTNRSVLQWSIWYALAMAGYIQITAYVQALWQSIDVTQPAIWNGAVEAALTLLGAIVSLLA
;
A
#
# COMPACT_ATOMS: atom_id res chain seq x y z
N VAL A 1 27.86 -10.77 -11.42
CA VAL A 1 27.18 -10.97 -10.11
C VAL A 1 25.69 -10.76 -10.32
N ILE A 2 24.86 -11.80 -10.21
CA ILE A 2 23.40 -11.69 -10.40
C ILE A 2 22.82 -11.15 -9.09
N MET A 3 22.32 -9.92 -9.10
CA MET A 3 21.66 -9.31 -7.93
C MET A 3 20.41 -10.10 -7.53
N GLN A 4 20.29 -10.43 -6.24
CA GLN A 4 19.15 -11.14 -5.66
C GLN A 4 17.83 -10.39 -5.92
N VAL A 5 16.76 -11.12 -6.20
CA VAL A 5 15.46 -10.54 -6.62
C VAL A 5 14.88 -9.60 -5.57
N TRP A 6 14.95 -9.95 -4.29
CA TRP A 6 14.46 -9.13 -3.19
C TRP A 6 15.24 -7.80 -3.06
N LEU A 7 16.53 -7.80 -3.39
CA LEU A 7 17.38 -6.61 -3.36
C LEU A 7 17.00 -5.66 -4.51
N LYS A 8 16.67 -6.20 -5.70
CA LYS A 8 16.12 -5.39 -6.80
C LYS A 8 14.81 -4.70 -6.40
N ILE A 9 13.91 -5.44 -5.75
CA ILE A 9 12.63 -4.91 -5.28
C ILE A 9 12.87 -3.85 -4.20
N SER A 10 13.75 -4.14 -3.23
CA SER A 10 14.14 -3.17 -2.20
C SER A 10 14.68 -1.89 -2.83
N LEU A 11 15.58 -1.97 -3.81
CA LEU A 11 16.17 -0.80 -4.46
C LEU A 11 15.10 0.02 -5.20
N LEU A 12 14.20 -0.64 -5.95
CA LEU A 12 13.10 0.05 -6.62
C LEU A 12 12.19 0.79 -5.64
N LEU A 13 11.87 0.18 -4.49
CA LEU A 13 11.07 0.79 -3.44
C LEU A 13 11.81 1.94 -2.77
N CYS A 14 13.06 1.74 -2.37
CA CYS A 14 13.89 2.80 -1.80
C CYS A 14 14.00 4.01 -2.73
N THR A 15 14.17 3.81 -4.04
CA THR A 15 14.19 4.93 -5.00
C THR A 15 12.84 5.64 -5.07
N PHE A 16 11.72 4.91 -5.10
CA PHE A 16 10.38 5.53 -5.04
C PHE A 16 10.22 6.36 -3.76
N GLY A 17 10.47 5.77 -2.60
CA GLY A 17 10.33 6.44 -1.30
C GLY A 17 11.23 7.65 -1.18
N PHE A 18 12.49 7.55 -1.64
CA PHE A 18 13.41 8.67 -1.67
C PHE A 18 12.89 9.81 -2.54
N LEU A 19 12.53 9.53 -3.80
CA LEU A 19 12.05 10.55 -4.76
C LEU A 19 10.76 11.22 -4.29
N LYS A 20 9.82 10.43 -3.77
CA LYS A 20 8.55 10.92 -3.23
C LYS A 20 8.78 11.92 -2.10
N GLU A 21 9.79 11.69 -1.27
CA GLU A 21 10.12 12.56 -0.14
C GLU A 21 10.95 13.79 -0.51
N ILE A 22 11.34 13.97 -1.79
CA ILE A 22 11.96 15.22 -2.27
C ILE A 22 10.90 16.31 -2.34
N ARG A 23 10.63 16.92 -1.18
CA ARG A 23 9.61 17.96 -0.98
C ARG A 23 10.17 19.16 -0.23
N PRO A 24 11.09 19.92 -0.83
CA PRO A 24 11.77 21.04 -0.17
C PRO A 24 10.83 22.17 0.28
N SER A 25 9.59 22.22 -0.22
CA SER A 25 8.60 23.20 0.24
C SER A 25 7.94 22.87 1.59
N GLU A 26 7.96 21.62 2.06
CA GLU A 26 7.29 21.22 3.31
C GLU A 26 7.74 21.98 4.55
N PRO A 27 9.06 22.19 4.80
CA PRO A 27 9.51 22.90 5.99
C PRO A 27 9.05 24.37 6.04
N PHE A 28 8.56 24.92 4.92
CA PHE A 28 8.17 26.33 4.82
C PHE A 28 6.71 26.49 4.44
N ILE A 29 5.88 25.44 4.56
CA ILE A 29 4.50 25.47 4.07
C ILE A 29 3.65 26.53 4.78
N VAL A 30 3.77 26.65 6.11
CA VAL A 30 3.03 27.68 6.86
C VAL A 30 3.51 29.07 6.46
N ASN A 31 4.83 29.29 6.36
CA ASN A 31 5.41 30.55 5.90
C ASN A 31 5.01 30.90 4.46
N TYR A 32 4.84 29.90 3.60
CA TYR A 32 4.37 30.07 2.22
C TYR A 32 2.91 30.50 2.17
N LEU A 33 2.04 29.90 3.00
CA LEU A 33 0.62 30.19 3.06
C LEU A 33 0.31 31.53 3.73
N GLU A 34 1.10 31.93 4.72
CA GLU A 34 1.02 33.25 5.36
C GLU A 34 1.70 34.35 4.52
N GLY A 35 2.72 33.97 3.75
CA GLY A 35 3.51 34.90 2.96
C GLY A 35 2.71 35.69 1.91
N PRO A 36 3.30 36.74 1.34
CA PRO A 36 2.59 37.74 0.53
C PRO A 36 1.90 37.17 -0.71
N TRP A 37 2.30 35.97 -1.16
CA TRP A 37 1.70 35.30 -2.30
C TRP A 37 0.30 34.71 -2.01
N ARG A 38 0.11 34.13 -0.82
CA ARG A 38 -1.14 33.48 -0.40
C ARG A 38 -1.92 34.35 0.58
N ASN A 39 -1.22 35.05 1.47
CA ASN A 39 -1.74 36.06 2.37
C ASN A 39 -2.92 35.57 3.22
N PHE A 40 -2.84 34.32 3.70
CA PHE A 40 -3.80 33.78 4.65
C PHE A 40 -3.37 34.07 6.08
N THR A 41 -4.34 34.21 6.97
CA THR A 41 -4.09 34.27 8.40
C THR A 41 -3.72 32.89 8.94
N ILE A 42 -2.88 32.85 9.99
CA ILE A 42 -2.56 31.60 10.69
C ILE A 42 -3.82 30.88 11.18
N THR A 43 -4.87 31.63 11.56
CA THR A 43 -6.17 31.06 11.98
C THR A 43 -6.89 30.36 10.83
N GLU A 44 -6.94 30.94 9.63
CA GLU A 44 -7.55 30.29 8.47
C GLU A 44 -6.81 28.98 8.11
N ILE A 45 -5.47 29.01 8.17
CA ILE A 45 -4.65 27.83 7.87
C ILE A 45 -4.89 26.72 8.90
N THR A 46 -4.75 27.04 10.18
CA THR A 46 -4.74 26.05 11.27
C THR A 46 -6.13 25.58 11.70
N GLN A 47 -7.15 26.43 11.62
CA GLN A 47 -8.50 26.12 12.10
C GLN A 47 -9.47 25.77 10.98
N GLU A 48 -9.24 26.22 9.74
CA GLU A 48 -10.15 25.93 8.63
C GLU A 48 -9.57 24.95 7.62
N ALA A 49 -8.31 25.10 7.21
CA ALA A 49 -7.71 24.26 6.17
C ALA A 49 -7.19 22.92 6.72
N PHE A 50 -6.19 22.94 7.61
CA PHE A 50 -5.53 21.72 8.10
C PHE A 50 -6.47 20.67 8.72
N PRO A 51 -7.56 21.04 9.43
CA PRO A 51 -8.52 20.07 9.92
C PRO A 51 -9.21 19.29 8.79
N ILE A 52 -9.48 19.93 7.64
CA ILE A 52 -10.07 19.24 6.47
C ILE A 52 -9.13 18.14 5.98
N GLY A 53 -7.83 18.40 5.92
CA GLY A 53 -6.82 17.39 5.56
C GLY A 53 -6.81 16.21 6.53
N THR A 54 -6.87 16.51 7.83
CA THR A 54 -6.88 15.49 8.88
C THR A 54 -8.13 14.61 8.84
N TYR A 55 -9.32 15.22 8.75
CA TYR A 55 -10.58 14.47 8.74
C TYR A 55 -10.81 13.75 7.41
N SER A 56 -10.38 14.33 6.29
CA SER A 56 -10.43 13.65 5.00
C SER A 56 -9.49 12.45 4.95
N TYR A 57 -8.28 12.56 5.50
CA TYR A 57 -7.36 11.42 5.65
C TYR A 57 -8.05 10.29 6.44
N LEU A 58 -8.62 10.60 7.60
CA LEU A 58 -9.35 9.61 8.43
C LEU A 58 -10.48 8.93 7.65
N ALA A 59 -11.33 9.71 6.97
CA ALA A 59 -12.48 9.18 6.22
C ALA A 59 -12.05 8.30 5.05
N GLN A 60 -10.99 8.71 4.33
CA GLN A 60 -10.52 8.00 3.14
C GLN A 60 -9.67 6.77 3.47
N LEU A 61 -9.06 6.71 4.67
CA LEU A 61 -8.19 5.59 5.07
C LEU A 61 -8.90 4.24 4.96
N ALA A 62 -10.15 4.13 5.42
CA ALA A 62 -10.93 2.89 5.34
C ALA A 62 -11.20 2.47 3.88
N ILE A 63 -11.55 3.45 3.02
CA ILE A 63 -11.85 3.22 1.61
C ILE A 63 -10.58 2.77 0.88
N ILE A 64 -9.50 3.54 1.02
CA ILE A 64 -8.23 3.25 0.34
C ILE A 64 -7.63 1.94 0.83
N PHE A 65 -7.75 1.60 2.11
CA PHE A 65 -7.31 0.31 2.63
C PHE A 65 -8.01 -0.86 1.91
N LEU A 66 -9.34 -0.82 1.78
CA LEU A 66 -10.11 -1.85 1.07
C LEU A 66 -9.74 -1.92 -0.42
N VAL A 67 -9.67 -0.76 -1.08
CA VAL A 67 -9.34 -0.67 -2.51
C VAL A 67 -7.90 -1.13 -2.76
N THR A 68 -6.97 -0.90 -1.83
CA THR A 68 -5.57 -1.31 -1.94
C THR A 68 -5.42 -2.81 -2.06
N ASP A 69 -6.17 -3.58 -1.26
CA ASP A 69 -6.14 -5.03 -1.36
C ASP A 69 -6.84 -5.53 -2.63
N LEU A 70 -7.92 -4.85 -3.06
CA LEU A 70 -8.64 -5.18 -4.29
C LEU A 70 -7.80 -4.94 -5.56
N LEU A 71 -7.13 -3.79 -5.65
CA LEU A 71 -6.33 -3.36 -6.80
C LEU A 71 -4.87 -3.82 -6.75
N ARG A 72 -4.47 -4.57 -5.71
CA ARG A 72 -3.10 -5.12 -5.55
C ARG A 72 -2.01 -4.05 -5.52
N TYR A 73 -2.16 -3.08 -4.61
CA TYR A 73 -1.16 -2.08 -4.19
C TYR A 73 -0.63 -1.11 -5.27
N LYS A 74 -0.07 -1.59 -6.39
CA LYS A 74 0.57 -0.76 -7.42
C LYS A 74 -0.33 0.38 -7.94
N PRO A 75 -1.62 0.15 -8.29
CA PRO A 75 -2.49 1.24 -8.71
C PRO A 75 -2.67 2.32 -7.64
N ILE A 76 -2.74 1.93 -6.35
CA ILE A 76 -2.85 2.90 -5.26
C ILE A 76 -1.55 3.68 -5.04
N ILE A 77 -0.37 3.07 -5.29
CA ILE A 77 0.90 3.80 -5.29
C ILE A 77 0.93 4.85 -6.41
N ILE A 78 0.36 4.55 -7.58
CA ILE A 78 0.23 5.52 -8.68
C ILE A 78 -0.76 6.63 -8.29
N VAL A 79 -1.90 6.28 -7.67
CA VAL A 79 -2.86 7.26 -7.13
C VAL A 79 -2.19 8.16 -6.08
N ASN A 80 -1.32 7.62 -5.22
CA ASN A 80 -0.53 8.42 -4.28
C ASN A 80 0.31 9.47 -5.03
N GLY A 81 1.05 9.08 -6.07
CA GLY A 81 1.84 10.01 -6.89
C GLY A 81 0.97 11.08 -7.58
N ILE A 82 -0.15 10.68 -8.20
CA ILE A 82 -1.09 11.61 -8.86
C ILE A 82 -1.69 12.59 -7.86
N ALA A 83 -2.14 12.12 -6.69
CA ALA A 83 -2.65 12.98 -5.63
C ALA A 83 -1.59 13.99 -5.18
N GLY A 84 -0.32 13.57 -5.08
CA GLY A 84 0.80 14.46 -4.84
C GLY A 84 0.90 15.54 -5.92
N ILE A 85 0.98 15.15 -7.20
CA ILE A 85 1.03 16.11 -8.32
C ILE A 85 -0.11 17.14 -8.21
N ILE A 86 -1.34 16.70 -7.93
CA ILE A 86 -2.49 17.59 -7.74
C ILE A 86 -2.25 18.57 -6.58
N VAL A 87 -1.83 18.08 -5.41
CA VAL A 87 -1.56 18.91 -4.22
C VAL A 87 -0.52 19.99 -4.52
N TRP A 88 0.67 19.63 -5.02
CA TRP A 88 1.72 20.63 -5.28
C TRP A 88 1.41 21.53 -6.49
N SER A 89 0.60 21.06 -7.45
CA SER A 89 0.05 21.92 -8.50
C SER A 89 -0.88 22.98 -7.91
N MET A 90 -1.81 22.58 -7.04
CA MET A 90 -2.72 23.51 -6.37
C MET A 90 -2.00 24.44 -5.40
N LEU A 91 -0.93 23.99 -4.72
CA LEU A 91 -0.08 24.88 -3.91
C LEU A 91 0.53 25.99 -4.76
N THR A 92 0.96 25.65 -5.98
CA THR A 92 1.67 26.56 -6.88
C THR A 92 0.74 27.57 -7.55
N TRP A 93 -0.42 27.13 -8.03
CA TRP A 93 -1.27 27.94 -8.91
C TRP A 93 -2.55 28.47 -8.28
N THR A 94 -3.00 27.93 -7.15
CA THR A 94 -4.23 28.38 -6.50
C THR A 94 -3.92 29.43 -5.43
N THR A 95 -4.80 30.41 -5.25
CA THR A 95 -4.63 31.50 -4.27
C THR A 95 -5.80 31.65 -3.30
N THR A 96 -6.94 31.01 -3.58
CA THR A 96 -8.15 31.16 -2.77
C THR A 96 -8.18 30.22 -1.56
N LEU A 97 -8.86 30.62 -0.49
CA LEU A 97 -9.05 29.79 0.70
C LEU A 97 -9.84 28.52 0.37
N THR A 98 -10.91 28.62 -0.44
CA THR A 98 -11.65 27.44 -0.92
C THR A 98 -10.73 26.48 -1.68
N GLY A 99 -9.82 27.02 -2.49
CA GLY A 99 -8.81 26.22 -3.18
C GLY A 99 -7.87 25.50 -2.23
N LEU A 100 -7.45 26.14 -1.13
CA LEU A 100 -6.67 25.50 -0.07
C LEU A 100 -7.47 24.38 0.62
N LYS A 101 -8.75 24.59 0.92
CA LYS A 101 -9.62 23.56 1.51
C LYS A 101 -9.79 22.34 0.60
N VAL A 102 -9.93 22.55 -0.70
CA VAL A 102 -10.00 21.45 -1.70
C VAL A 102 -8.65 20.75 -1.83
N LEU A 103 -7.54 21.48 -1.79
CA LEU A 103 -6.19 20.92 -1.77
C LEU A 103 -6.00 19.98 -0.57
N GLU A 104 -6.44 20.38 0.62
CA GLU A 104 -6.36 19.55 1.83
C GLU A 104 -7.12 18.23 1.69
N LEU A 105 -8.24 18.20 0.95
CA LEU A 105 -8.94 16.95 0.63
C LEU A 105 -8.06 15.99 -0.19
N PHE A 106 -7.32 16.50 -1.18
CA PHE A 106 -6.37 15.71 -1.98
C PHE A 106 -5.11 15.34 -1.18
N TYR A 107 -4.70 16.20 -0.24
CA TYR A 107 -3.63 15.87 0.69
C TYR A 107 -4.02 14.70 1.61
N GLY A 108 -5.28 14.65 2.05
CA GLY A 108 -5.84 13.48 2.73
C GLY A 108 -5.77 12.20 1.88
N THR A 109 -6.05 12.29 0.58
CA THR A 109 -5.88 11.17 -0.37
C THR A 109 -4.43 10.75 -0.50
N TYR A 110 -3.52 11.72 -0.61
CA TYR A 110 -2.09 11.49 -0.66
C TYR A 110 -1.62 10.72 0.60
N CYS A 111 -1.96 11.18 1.81
CA CYS A 111 -1.61 10.49 3.05
C CYS A 111 -2.25 9.10 3.17
N ALA A 112 -3.51 8.93 2.77
CA ALA A 112 -4.17 7.63 2.81
C ALA A 112 -3.56 6.62 1.84
N ALA A 113 -3.25 7.04 0.61
CA ALA A 113 -2.67 6.18 -0.41
C ALA A 113 -1.22 5.75 -0.08
N GLU A 114 -0.52 6.49 0.78
CA GLU A 114 0.81 6.11 1.26
C GLU A 114 0.84 4.79 2.02
N VAL A 115 -0.24 4.41 2.70
CA VAL A 115 -0.30 3.13 3.44
C VAL A 115 -0.11 1.92 2.51
N ALA A 116 -0.53 2.05 1.25
CA ALA A 116 -0.31 1.03 0.23
C ALA A 116 1.16 0.81 -0.07
N TYR A 117 1.99 1.85 -0.01
CA TYR A 117 3.43 1.74 -0.23
C TYR A 117 4.11 0.93 0.88
N TYR A 118 3.80 1.19 2.15
CA TYR A 118 4.35 0.40 3.26
C TYR A 118 3.86 -1.04 3.22
N SER A 119 2.59 -1.26 2.88
CA SER A 119 2.00 -2.59 2.80
C SER A 119 2.48 -3.40 1.58
N TYR A 120 2.87 -2.72 0.50
CA TYR A 120 3.47 -3.35 -0.69
C TYR A 120 4.75 -4.12 -0.35
N ILE A 121 5.57 -3.62 0.58
CA ILE A 121 6.80 -4.30 1.03
C ILE A 121 6.46 -5.74 1.47
N TYR A 122 5.48 -5.88 2.37
CA TYR A 122 5.07 -7.17 2.93
C TYR A 122 4.29 -8.04 1.95
N ALA A 123 3.72 -7.45 0.90
CA ALA A 123 3.03 -8.20 -0.14
C ALA A 123 3.99 -8.77 -1.21
N LYS A 124 5.18 -8.18 -1.36
CA LYS A 124 6.09 -8.49 -2.48
C LYS A 124 7.38 -9.19 -2.06
N VAL A 125 7.84 -8.96 -0.84
CA VAL A 125 9.09 -9.50 -0.30
C VAL A 125 8.79 -10.76 0.52
N ASP A 126 9.76 -11.66 0.67
CA ASP A 126 9.63 -12.81 1.55
C ASP A 126 9.87 -12.45 3.02
N ARG A 127 9.23 -13.20 3.94
CA ARG A 127 9.25 -12.91 5.39
C ARG A 127 10.65 -12.76 5.98
N GLU A 128 11.61 -13.54 5.49
CA GLU A 128 13.02 -13.52 5.95
C GLU A 128 13.71 -12.16 5.72
N HIS A 129 13.19 -11.35 4.80
CA HIS A 129 13.75 -10.06 4.40
C HIS A 129 12.93 -8.86 4.88
N TYR A 130 11.81 -9.07 5.60
CA TYR A 130 10.91 -7.99 6.02
C TYR A 130 11.61 -6.88 6.80
N GLN A 131 12.39 -7.24 7.82
CA GLN A 131 13.09 -6.25 8.66
C GLN A 131 14.09 -5.45 7.81
N LYS A 132 14.94 -6.13 7.03
CA LYS A 132 15.96 -5.49 6.19
C LYS A 132 15.36 -4.53 5.16
N VAL A 133 14.34 -4.98 4.42
CA VAL A 133 13.73 -4.14 3.38
C VAL A 133 12.95 -2.99 4.01
N THR A 134 12.29 -3.21 5.16
CA THR A 134 11.62 -2.12 5.90
C THR A 134 12.64 -1.08 6.36
N SER A 135 13.77 -1.51 6.93
CA SER A 135 14.89 -0.66 7.36
C SER A 135 15.44 0.17 6.18
N HIS A 136 15.82 -0.48 5.08
CA HIS A 136 16.31 0.21 3.88
C HIS A 136 15.31 1.23 3.35
N THR A 137 14.02 0.85 3.33
CA THR A 137 12.95 1.71 2.82
C THR A 137 12.75 2.94 3.70
N ARG A 138 12.71 2.76 5.03
CA ARG A 138 12.61 3.86 5.99
C ARG A 138 13.82 4.79 5.92
N ALA A 139 15.02 4.22 5.84
CA ALA A 139 16.25 4.99 5.66
C ALA A 139 16.23 5.82 4.38
N ALA A 140 15.74 5.27 3.27
CA ALA A 140 15.62 5.98 2.00
C ALA A 140 14.60 7.13 2.06
N ILE A 141 13.43 6.91 2.67
CA ILE A 141 12.42 7.96 2.92
C ILE A 141 13.05 9.11 3.71
N TYR A 142 13.67 8.80 4.85
CA TYR A 142 14.30 9.82 5.69
C TYR A 142 15.48 10.52 5.01
N SER A 143 16.27 9.81 4.18
CA SER A 143 17.34 10.42 3.38
C SER A 143 16.80 11.38 2.33
N GLY A 144 15.66 11.07 1.71
CA GLY A 144 14.98 11.96 0.77
C GLY A 144 14.50 13.24 1.45
N ARG A 145 13.84 13.11 2.61
CA ARG A 145 13.42 14.26 3.44
C ARG A 145 14.62 15.10 3.91
N PHE A 146 15.69 14.44 4.35
CA PHE A 146 16.93 15.11 4.78
C PHE A 146 17.54 15.94 3.65
N LEU A 147 17.67 15.36 2.45
CA LEU A 147 18.17 16.06 1.28
C LEU A 147 17.27 17.24 0.93
N ALA A 148 15.96 17.04 0.92
CA ALA A 148 14.98 18.07 0.61
C ALA A 148 15.05 19.24 1.59
N ALA A 149 15.06 18.96 2.90
CA ALA A 149 15.07 19.96 3.95
C ALA A 149 16.41 20.73 3.99
N SER A 150 17.53 20.03 3.81
CA SER A 150 18.86 20.66 3.72
C SER A 150 18.96 21.57 2.49
N LEU A 151 18.53 21.07 1.33
CA LEU A 151 18.52 21.84 0.09
C LEU A 151 17.62 23.07 0.23
N ALA A 152 16.41 22.91 0.77
CA ALA A 152 15.47 24.00 0.98
C ALA A 152 16.05 25.08 1.91
N GLN A 153 16.63 24.67 3.05
CA GLN A 153 17.23 25.60 4.00
C GLN A 153 18.36 26.40 3.37
N LEU A 154 19.25 25.76 2.60
CA LEU A 154 20.34 26.44 1.91
C LEU A 154 19.81 27.43 0.86
N LEU A 155 18.84 27.00 0.05
CA LEU A 155 18.26 27.84 -1.00
C LEU A 155 17.56 29.09 -0.44
N VAL A 156 16.84 28.95 0.67
CA VAL A 156 16.18 30.08 1.34
C VAL A 156 17.20 30.97 2.05
N TYR A 157 18.18 30.38 2.75
CA TYR A 157 19.19 31.13 3.50
C TYR A 157 20.08 32.01 2.60
N PHE A 158 20.45 31.50 1.42
CA PHE A 158 21.21 32.27 0.43
C PHE A 158 20.35 33.15 -0.47
N GLU A 159 19.04 33.25 -0.20
CA GLU A 159 18.08 34.00 -1.02
C GLU A 159 18.08 33.57 -2.50
N ALA A 160 18.50 32.33 -2.77
CA ALA A 160 18.59 31.77 -4.12
C ALA A 160 17.20 31.40 -4.66
N MET A 161 16.27 31.01 -3.78
CA MET A 161 14.89 30.70 -4.13
C MET A 161 13.88 31.16 -3.09
N ASP A 162 12.71 31.62 -3.54
CA ASP A 162 11.56 31.91 -2.69
C ASP A 162 10.72 30.66 -2.40
N TYR A 163 9.76 30.77 -1.47
CA TYR A 163 8.89 29.65 -1.09
C TYR A 163 7.99 29.14 -2.23
N ARG A 164 7.64 29.99 -3.20
CA ARG A 164 6.86 29.57 -4.37
C ARG A 164 7.72 28.72 -5.30
N GLN A 165 8.96 29.13 -5.51
CA GLN A 165 9.96 28.41 -6.28
C GLN A 165 10.30 27.04 -5.67
N LEU A 166 10.33 26.92 -4.34
CA LEU A 166 10.45 25.62 -3.66
C LEU A 166 9.28 24.66 -3.98
N ASN A 167 8.06 25.19 -4.16
CA ASN A 167 6.90 24.35 -4.53
C ASN A 167 7.05 23.74 -5.93
N TYR A 168 7.73 24.41 -6.87
CA TYR A 168 8.05 23.82 -8.17
C TYR A 168 9.04 22.65 -8.04
N LEU A 169 10.01 22.73 -7.11
CA LEU A 169 10.92 21.61 -6.85
C LEU A 169 10.19 20.41 -6.24
N SER A 170 9.30 20.65 -5.27
CA SER A 170 8.46 19.59 -4.70
C SER A 170 7.54 18.95 -5.74
N LEU A 171 6.96 19.76 -6.64
CA LEU A 171 6.16 19.27 -7.76
C LEU A 171 6.99 18.39 -8.71
N ALA A 172 8.21 18.80 -9.05
CA ALA A 172 9.14 17.99 -9.84
C ALA A 172 9.48 16.66 -9.13
N GLY A 173 9.68 16.70 -7.80
CA GLY A 173 9.84 15.52 -6.96
C GLY A 173 8.67 14.54 -7.11
N GLN A 174 7.43 15.02 -6.97
CA GLN A 174 6.24 14.18 -7.13
C GLN A 174 6.08 13.61 -8.54
N ILE A 175 6.36 14.41 -9.59
CA ILE A 175 6.31 13.94 -10.98
C ILE A 175 7.33 12.81 -11.17
N SER A 176 8.57 13.00 -10.69
CA SER A 176 9.63 12.00 -10.80
C SER A 176 9.27 10.70 -10.06
N ALA A 177 8.73 10.80 -8.84
CA ALA A 177 8.28 9.66 -8.06
C ALA A 177 7.11 8.92 -8.72
N THR A 178 6.16 9.65 -9.32
CA THR A 178 5.02 9.07 -10.03
C THR A 178 5.46 8.32 -11.28
N ILE A 179 6.38 8.88 -12.05
CA ILE A 179 7.01 8.19 -13.19
C ILE A 179 7.70 6.92 -12.70
N TRP A 180 8.45 7.00 -11.59
CA TRP A 180 9.14 5.85 -11.01
C TRP A 180 8.17 4.74 -10.55
N ALA A 181 7.00 5.12 -10.01
CA ALA A 181 5.98 4.17 -9.58
C ALA A 181 5.48 3.25 -10.71
N LEU A 182 5.53 3.71 -11.97
CA LEU A 182 5.15 2.91 -13.13
C LEU A 182 6.05 1.69 -13.33
N PHE A 183 7.32 1.79 -12.91
CA PHE A 183 8.31 0.72 -13.01
C PHE A 183 8.23 -0.29 -11.86
N LEU A 184 7.41 -0.05 -10.82
CA LEU A 184 7.24 -1.01 -9.73
C LEU A 184 6.60 -2.32 -10.25
N PRO A 185 7.07 -3.49 -9.79
CA PRO A 185 6.52 -4.75 -10.24
C PRO A 185 5.09 -4.96 -9.74
N SER A 186 4.22 -5.60 -10.52
CA SER A 186 2.88 -5.95 -10.04
C SER A 186 2.95 -7.06 -8.97
N VAL A 187 2.03 -7.01 -8.01
CA VAL A 187 1.77 -8.13 -7.07
C VAL A 187 0.77 -9.09 -7.74
N LYS A 188 1.06 -10.39 -7.73
CA LYS A 188 0.28 -11.41 -8.47
C LYS A 188 -0.92 -11.95 -7.69
N THR A 189 -0.91 -11.83 -6.36
CA THR A 189 -1.94 -12.38 -5.46
C THR A 189 -2.38 -11.30 -4.47
N SER A 190 -3.68 -11.12 -4.28
CA SER A 190 -4.25 -10.34 -3.17
C SER A 190 -4.51 -11.27 -1.99
N MET A 191 -4.40 -10.79 -0.76
CA MET A 191 -4.61 -11.62 0.43
C MET A 191 -6.06 -12.11 0.55
N TYR A 192 -7.03 -11.29 0.11
CA TYR A 192 -8.45 -11.59 0.32
C TYR A 192 -9.22 -11.91 -0.97
N PHE A 193 -8.86 -11.33 -2.12
CA PHE A 193 -9.64 -11.43 -3.36
C PHE A 193 -9.16 -12.49 -4.35
N HIS A 194 -7.94 -13.03 -4.21
CA HIS A 194 -7.34 -13.91 -5.23
C HIS A 194 -6.60 -15.11 -4.64
N ARG A 195 -7.29 -15.92 -3.83
CA ARG A 195 -6.82 -17.26 -3.48
C ARG A 195 -7.04 -18.19 -4.67
N ARG A 196 -5.99 -18.85 -5.17
CA ARG A 196 -6.17 -20.02 -6.02
C ARG A 196 -6.83 -21.09 -5.17
N SER A 197 -8.07 -21.47 -5.50
CA SER A 197 -8.63 -22.71 -4.99
C SER A 197 -7.69 -23.85 -5.41
N PRO A 198 -7.17 -24.66 -4.49
CA PRO A 198 -6.63 -25.95 -4.89
C PRO A 198 -7.79 -26.70 -5.53
N ILE A 199 -7.70 -26.98 -6.83
CA ILE A 199 -8.62 -27.87 -7.50
C ILE A 199 -8.39 -29.24 -6.88
N THR A 200 -9.19 -29.59 -5.88
CA THR A 200 -9.31 -30.97 -5.42
C THR A 200 -10.10 -31.70 -6.51
N LEU A 201 -9.38 -32.33 -7.44
CA LEU A 201 -9.97 -33.35 -8.32
C LEU A 201 -10.24 -34.59 -7.44
N GLY A 202 -11.30 -34.51 -6.65
CA GLY A 202 -11.91 -35.67 -6.00
C GLY A 202 -13.02 -36.16 -6.91
N THR A 203 -12.71 -37.08 -7.81
CA THR A 203 -13.72 -37.83 -8.55
C THR A 203 -14.43 -38.73 -7.54
N THR A 204 -15.62 -38.33 -7.11
CA THR A 204 -16.56 -39.17 -6.38
C THR A 204 -17.11 -40.21 -7.36
N GLU A 205 -16.71 -41.47 -7.20
CA GLU A 205 -17.47 -42.58 -7.78
C GLU A 205 -18.75 -42.83 -6.95
N PRO A 206 -19.90 -43.12 -7.59
CA PRO A 206 -21.13 -43.39 -6.88
C PRO A 206 -21.11 -44.81 -6.31
N SER A 207 -21.45 -44.90 -5.02
CA SER A 207 -21.63 -46.14 -4.27
C SER A 207 -22.76 -47.00 -4.85
N SER A 208 -22.47 -48.29 -5.11
CA SER A 208 -23.49 -49.33 -5.21
C SER A 208 -23.09 -50.62 -4.47
N SER A 209 -23.97 -51.00 -3.55
CA SER A 209 -24.35 -52.34 -3.09
C SER A 209 -23.42 -53.22 -2.22
N VAL A 210 -23.83 -53.30 -0.94
CA VAL A 210 -24.28 -54.50 -0.19
C VAL A 210 -23.28 -55.56 0.35
N ALA A 211 -23.38 -55.72 1.68
CA ALA A 211 -23.25 -56.90 2.56
C ALA A 211 -21.88 -57.43 3.01
N GLY A 212 -21.73 -57.51 4.35
CA GLY A 212 -21.45 -58.79 5.01
C GLY A 212 -20.33 -58.85 6.07
N VAL A 213 -20.75 -58.86 7.35
CA VAL A 213 -20.31 -59.78 8.43
C VAL A 213 -18.93 -59.60 9.14
N GLU A 214 -19.05 -59.36 10.46
CA GLU A 214 -18.27 -59.76 11.65
C GLU A 214 -16.76 -59.45 11.85
N GLY A 215 -16.49 -58.70 12.94
CA GLY A 215 -15.87 -59.27 14.16
C GLY A 215 -14.34 -59.30 14.26
N GLY A 216 -13.77 -58.54 15.22
CA GLY A 216 -12.40 -58.80 15.69
C GLY A 216 -11.73 -57.65 16.43
N SER A 217 -11.58 -57.81 17.74
CA SER A 217 -10.87 -56.93 18.68
C SER A 217 -9.35 -57.05 18.56
N GLY A 218 -8.60 -55.97 18.85
CA GLY A 218 -7.15 -56.04 19.09
C GLY A 218 -6.43 -54.71 18.93
N GLY A 219 -6.15 -54.00 20.03
CA GLY A 219 -5.25 -52.84 20.03
C GLY A 219 -3.78 -53.24 20.01
N PHE A 220 -2.88 -52.32 19.64
CA PHE A 220 -1.56 -52.11 20.27
C PHE A 220 -0.87 -50.85 19.72
N ASN A 221 -0.14 -50.18 20.61
CA ASN A 221 0.64 -48.94 20.46
C ASN A 221 1.78 -49.01 19.43
N GLY A 222 2.24 -47.83 18.97
CA GLY A 222 3.67 -47.57 18.71
C GLY A 222 4.02 -46.74 17.47
N GLN A 223 4.28 -45.45 17.66
CA GLN A 223 5.18 -44.62 16.82
C GLN A 223 6.63 -45.14 16.88
N PRO A 224 7.63 -44.56 16.15
CA PRO A 224 7.62 -43.71 14.94
C PRO A 224 8.62 -44.26 13.87
N LEU A 225 8.76 -43.62 12.71
CA LEU A 225 10.06 -43.33 12.04
C LEU A 225 9.89 -42.91 10.56
N SER A 226 10.44 -41.72 10.27
CA SER A 226 11.23 -41.34 9.08
C SER A 226 11.06 -42.12 7.77
N ALA A 227 10.71 -41.40 6.69
CA ALA A 227 11.60 -41.14 5.54
C ALA A 227 10.77 -40.65 4.33
N ASP A 228 11.18 -39.51 3.77
CA ASP A 228 10.88 -39.16 2.37
C ASP A 228 11.38 -40.27 1.45
N PRO A 229 10.70 -40.53 0.31
CA PRO A 229 11.33 -40.15 -0.95
C PRO A 229 10.36 -39.84 -2.12
N TRP A 230 10.42 -38.61 -2.66
CA TRP A 230 10.09 -38.36 -4.06
C TRP A 230 11.37 -38.42 -4.89
N GLN A 231 11.62 -39.58 -5.53
CA GLN A 231 12.55 -39.69 -6.64
C GLN A 231 11.76 -39.86 -7.93
N SER A 232 12.06 -38.99 -8.91
CA SER A 232 11.60 -39.13 -10.27
C SER A 232 12.41 -40.19 -11.01
N SER A 233 11.75 -41.03 -11.79
CA SER A 233 12.39 -41.70 -12.92
C SER A 233 11.40 -41.84 -14.08
N ASN A 234 11.92 -41.48 -15.25
CA ASN A 234 11.31 -41.59 -16.56
C ASN A 234 11.03 -43.05 -16.93
N GLY A 235 10.02 -43.27 -17.77
CA GLY A 235 9.78 -44.57 -18.38
C GLY A 235 8.65 -44.55 -19.39
N SER A 236 9.00 -44.26 -20.63
CA SER A 236 8.25 -44.53 -21.85
C SER A 236 7.69 -45.94 -21.92
N SER A 237 6.48 -46.12 -22.45
CA SER A 237 6.14 -47.07 -23.54
C SER A 237 4.67 -46.92 -23.93
N VAL A 238 4.45 -46.61 -25.19
CA VAL A 238 3.15 -46.61 -25.89
C VAL A 238 3.05 -47.94 -26.62
N GLU A 239 2.01 -48.72 -26.34
CA GLU A 239 1.56 -49.78 -27.24
C GLU A 239 0.10 -49.52 -27.64
N ASN A 240 -0.11 -49.57 -28.96
CA ASN A 240 -1.38 -49.45 -29.66
C ASN A 240 -2.12 -50.80 -29.65
N GLY A 241 -3.46 -50.78 -29.71
CA GLY A 241 -4.23 -52.02 -29.86
C GLY A 241 -5.75 -51.87 -30.01
N THR A 242 -6.18 -51.23 -31.10
CA THR A 242 -7.32 -51.54 -31.99
C THR A 242 -8.50 -52.43 -31.52
N ALA A 243 -9.73 -51.93 -31.74
CA ALA A 243 -10.89 -52.57 -32.43
C ALA A 243 -12.24 -52.12 -31.79
N ARG A 244 -12.98 -51.17 -32.39
CA ARG A 244 -14.00 -51.34 -33.44
C ARG A 244 -15.25 -52.10 -32.97
N HIS A 245 -16.35 -51.38 -32.74
CA HIS A 245 -17.73 -51.82 -33.00
C HIS A 245 -18.58 -50.62 -33.46
N GLN A 246 -19.04 -50.72 -34.72
CA GLN A 246 -20.20 -50.06 -35.32
C GLN A 246 -21.49 -50.61 -34.65
N ALA A 247 -22.68 -50.02 -34.68
CA ALA A 247 -23.29 -48.85 -35.31
C ALA A 247 -24.63 -48.62 -34.55
N VAL A 248 -25.30 -47.49 -34.80
CA VAL A 248 -26.74 -47.39 -35.15
C VAL A 248 -27.18 -45.93 -35.01
N ILE A 249 -27.66 -45.38 -36.13
CA ILE A 249 -28.28 -44.06 -36.26
C ILE A 249 -29.75 -44.15 -35.79
N LYS A 250 -30.20 -43.15 -35.02
CA LYS A 250 -31.59 -42.70 -35.02
C LYS A 250 -31.64 -41.20 -34.74
N ASP A 251 -31.99 -40.45 -35.79
CA ASP A 251 -32.48 -39.09 -35.74
C ASP A 251 -33.84 -39.03 -35.00
N ASP A 252 -34.05 -38.01 -34.16
CA ASP A 252 -35.21 -37.11 -34.28
C ASP A 252 -35.17 -35.92 -33.30
N ARG A 253 -35.31 -34.73 -33.89
CA ARG A 253 -36.12 -33.56 -33.47
C ARG A 253 -35.62 -32.44 -32.52
N SER A 254 -35.71 -31.22 -33.11
CA SER A 254 -36.04 -29.87 -32.59
C SER A 254 -35.15 -29.30 -31.49
N ILE A 255 -34.25 -28.35 -31.75
CA ILE A 255 -34.49 -26.91 -32.06
C ILE A 255 -35.61 -26.31 -31.22
N ASP A 256 -35.22 -25.72 -30.10
CA ASP A 256 -35.75 -24.43 -29.66
C ASP A 256 -34.56 -23.58 -29.20
N GLU A 257 -34.22 -22.59 -30.03
CA GLU A 257 -33.38 -21.46 -29.67
C GLU A 257 -34.27 -20.47 -28.90
N ASP A 258 -34.13 -20.41 -27.57
CA ASP A 258 -34.48 -19.21 -26.82
C ASP A 258 -33.17 -18.58 -26.31
N VAL A 259 -32.64 -17.72 -27.16
CA VAL A 259 -31.69 -16.67 -26.80
C VAL A 259 -32.46 -15.65 -25.99
N ASP A 260 -32.34 -15.68 -24.66
CA ASP A 260 -32.66 -14.51 -23.85
C ASP A 260 -31.42 -13.99 -23.12
N SER A 261 -31.27 -12.69 -23.26
CA SER A 261 -30.08 -11.90 -22.98
C SER A 261 -30.05 -11.58 -21.49
N SER A 262 -29.23 -12.30 -20.72
CA SER A 262 -29.03 -11.99 -19.29
C SER A 262 -27.59 -12.23 -18.82
N GLU A 263 -26.60 -11.82 -19.60
CA GLU A 263 -25.19 -11.82 -19.16
C GLU A 263 -24.80 -10.60 -18.30
N GLY A 264 -25.68 -9.60 -18.16
CA GLY A 264 -25.41 -8.41 -17.34
C GLY A 264 -25.58 -8.60 -15.82
N GLY A 265 -26.41 -9.56 -15.39
CA GLY A 265 -26.77 -9.75 -13.97
C GLY A 265 -25.84 -10.68 -13.18
N HIS A 266 -25.32 -11.73 -13.81
CA HIS A 266 -24.49 -12.73 -13.14
C HIS A 266 -23.09 -12.21 -12.75
N GLN A 267 -22.50 -11.31 -13.54
CA GLN A 267 -21.19 -10.71 -13.23
C GLN A 267 -21.24 -9.82 -11.97
N GLN A 268 -22.35 -9.12 -11.74
CA GLN A 268 -22.51 -8.17 -10.65
C GLN A 268 -22.87 -8.84 -9.32
N SER A 269 -23.70 -9.90 -9.36
CA SER A 269 -24.00 -10.75 -8.21
C SER A 269 -22.75 -11.44 -7.66
N ASN A 270 -21.94 -12.06 -8.54
CA ASN A 270 -20.68 -12.71 -8.16
C ASN A 270 -19.67 -11.75 -7.51
N ARG A 271 -19.59 -10.50 -7.99
CA ARG A 271 -18.67 -9.49 -7.45
C ARG A 271 -19.10 -8.99 -6.06
N CYS A 272 -20.41 -8.82 -5.83
CA CYS A 272 -20.93 -8.41 -4.53
C CYS A 272 -20.75 -9.52 -3.47
N GLU A 273 -20.91 -10.79 -3.87
CA GLU A 273 -20.63 -11.94 -3.02
C GLU A 273 -19.14 -12.11 -2.72
N GLN A 274 -18.28 -11.92 -3.71
CA GLN A 274 -16.81 -11.89 -3.52
C GLN A 274 -16.38 -10.77 -2.57
N LEU A 275 -16.95 -9.56 -2.72
CA LEU A 275 -16.70 -8.43 -1.81
C LEU A 275 -17.14 -8.74 -0.39
N ARG A 276 -18.32 -9.34 -0.21
CA ARG A 276 -18.82 -9.76 1.11
C ARG A 276 -17.92 -10.83 1.73
N GLY A 277 -17.51 -11.84 0.97
CA GLY A 277 -16.61 -12.90 1.42
C GLY A 277 -15.25 -12.37 1.85
N ALA A 278 -14.66 -11.47 1.05
CA ALA A 278 -13.39 -10.82 1.39
C ALA A 278 -13.51 -9.95 2.65
N PHE A 279 -14.62 -9.21 2.81
CA PHE A 279 -14.86 -8.40 4.01
C PHE A 279 -15.01 -9.26 5.27
N ILE A 280 -15.73 -10.38 5.19
CA ILE A 280 -15.86 -11.33 6.31
C ILE A 280 -14.49 -11.91 6.69
N LEU A 281 -13.69 -12.30 5.69
CA LEU A 281 -12.35 -12.84 5.92
C LEU A 281 -11.40 -11.78 6.53
N LEU A 282 -11.45 -10.55 6.02
CA LEU A 282 -10.72 -9.41 6.55
C LEU A 282 -11.10 -9.13 8.01
N TRP A 283 -12.39 -9.13 8.33
CA TRP A 283 -12.88 -8.95 9.70
C TRP A 283 -12.44 -10.07 10.63
N SER A 284 -12.46 -11.32 10.14
CA SER A 284 -11.95 -12.49 10.88
C SER A 284 -10.46 -12.35 11.19
N HIS A 285 -9.64 -11.99 10.19
CA HIS A 285 -8.21 -11.76 10.37
C HIS A 285 -7.94 -10.58 11.30
N PHE A 286 -8.66 -9.47 11.13
CA PHE A 286 -8.58 -8.30 12.01
C PHE A 286 -8.82 -8.69 13.47
N ARG A 287 -9.94 -9.36 13.76
CA ARG A 287 -10.27 -9.82 15.11
C ARG A 287 -9.21 -10.77 15.67
N THR A 288 -8.72 -11.69 14.85
CA THR A 288 -7.69 -12.66 15.25
C THR A 288 -6.36 -11.97 15.56
N SER A 289 -5.92 -11.04 14.72
CA SER A 289 -4.69 -10.26 14.92
C SER A 289 -4.74 -9.42 16.19
N PHE A 290 -5.86 -8.72 16.47
CA PHE A 290 -6.00 -7.89 17.67
C PHE A 290 -6.34 -8.69 18.94
N THR A 291 -6.57 -10.00 18.83
CA THR A 291 -6.63 -10.89 20.00
C THR A 291 -5.22 -11.14 20.58
N ASN A 292 -4.17 -11.02 19.75
CA ASN A 292 -2.80 -11.11 20.22
C ASN A 292 -2.41 -9.83 20.98
N ARG A 293 -2.13 -9.97 22.29
CA ARG A 293 -1.78 -8.84 23.17
C ARG A 293 -0.55 -8.07 22.69
N SER A 294 0.45 -8.74 22.13
CA SER A 294 1.64 -8.07 21.61
C SER A 294 1.30 -7.18 20.42
N VAL A 295 0.47 -7.66 19.49
CA VAL A 295 0.03 -6.87 18.33
C VAL A 295 -0.79 -5.67 18.77
N LEU A 296 -1.70 -5.85 19.74
CA LEU A 296 -2.49 -4.76 20.29
C LEU A 296 -1.62 -3.70 20.96
N GLN A 297 -0.65 -4.10 21.80
CA GLN A 297 0.27 -3.19 22.48
C GLN A 297 1.08 -2.35 21.49
N TRP A 298 1.70 -2.99 20.49
CA TRP A 298 2.47 -2.27 19.47
C TRP A 298 1.60 -1.37 18.59
N SER A 299 0.35 -1.76 18.31
CA SER A 299 -0.59 -0.93 17.56
C SER A 299 -1.02 0.32 18.33
N ILE A 300 -1.30 0.20 19.63
CA ILE A 300 -1.63 1.35 20.50
C ILE A 300 -0.43 2.27 20.61
N TRP A 301 0.77 1.73 20.84
CA TRP A 301 2.00 2.51 20.89
C TRP A 301 2.26 3.27 19.59
N TYR A 302 2.12 2.59 18.45
CA TYR A 302 2.26 3.21 17.14
C TYR A 302 1.22 4.31 16.90
N ALA A 303 -0.04 4.08 17.25
CA ALA A 303 -1.10 5.07 17.09
C ALA A 303 -0.83 6.34 17.93
N LEU A 304 -0.44 6.18 19.20
CA LEU A 304 -0.12 7.31 20.08
C LEU A 304 1.13 8.07 19.59
N ALA A 305 2.19 7.35 19.20
CA ALA A 305 3.41 7.95 18.68
C ALA A 305 3.16 8.70 17.36
N MET A 306 2.39 8.11 16.44
CA MET A 306 2.05 8.75 15.17
C MET A 306 1.15 9.97 15.37
N ALA A 307 0.19 9.91 16.29
CA ALA A 307 -0.63 11.06 16.66
C ALA A 307 0.23 12.20 17.20
N GLY A 308 1.16 11.92 18.12
CA GLY A 308 2.11 12.90 18.64
C GLY A 308 3.00 13.49 17.54
N TYR A 309 3.53 12.64 16.65
CA TYR A 309 4.33 13.07 15.51
C TYR A 309 3.55 14.02 14.59
N ILE A 310 2.33 13.67 14.18
CA ILE A 310 1.49 14.51 13.31
C ILE A 310 1.15 15.85 13.99
N GLN A 311 0.84 15.84 15.28
CA GLN A 311 0.55 17.08 16.03
C GLN A 311 1.76 18.01 16.07
N ILE A 312 2.96 17.46 16.34
CA ILE A 312 4.18 18.24 16.34
C ILE A 312 4.45 18.80 14.94
N THR A 313 4.46 17.96 13.90
CA THR A 313 4.81 18.42 12.55
C THR A 313 3.82 19.43 11.98
N ALA A 314 2.52 19.29 12.28
CA ALA A 314 1.49 20.20 11.77
C ALA A 314 1.51 21.58 12.45
N TYR A 315 1.80 21.64 13.77
CA TYR A 315 1.59 22.86 14.55
C TYR A 315 2.88 23.50 15.08
N VAL A 316 4.02 22.81 15.08
CA VAL A 316 5.27 23.36 15.63
C VAL A 316 5.72 24.63 14.90
N GLN A 317 5.51 24.71 13.58
CA GLN A 317 5.85 25.90 12.79
C GLN A 317 5.00 27.10 13.19
N ALA A 318 3.67 26.93 13.24
CA ALA A 318 2.75 27.98 13.65
C ALA A 318 2.96 28.40 15.12
N LEU A 319 3.27 27.43 16.00
CA LEU A 319 3.54 27.69 17.42
C LEU A 319 4.78 28.55 17.60
N TRP A 320 5.89 28.25 16.92
CA TRP A 320 7.11 29.05 17.02
C TRP A 320 6.91 30.49 16.55
N GLN A 321 6.18 30.70 15.45
CA GLN A 321 5.86 32.03 14.97
C GLN A 321 5.04 32.85 15.99
N SER A 322 4.17 32.20 16.76
CA SER A 322 3.38 32.89 17.80
C SER A 322 4.20 33.29 19.04
N ILE A 323 5.31 32.60 19.30
CA ILE A 323 6.13 32.80 20.51
C ILE A 323 7.25 33.83 20.25
N ASP A 324 7.91 33.77 19.10
CA ASP A 324 9.05 34.63 18.79
C ASP A 324 8.89 35.28 17.40
N VAL A 325 8.14 36.38 17.38
CA VAL A 325 7.84 37.17 16.17
C VAL A 325 9.09 37.90 15.63
N THR A 326 10.16 37.99 16.43
CA THR A 326 11.33 38.84 16.15
C THR A 326 12.52 38.11 15.53
N GLN A 327 12.44 36.80 15.28
CA GLN A 327 13.56 36.03 14.72
C GLN A 327 13.89 36.47 13.29
N PRO A 328 15.16 36.85 13.02
CA PRO A 328 15.57 37.31 11.70
C PRO A 328 15.70 36.18 10.66
N ALA A 329 15.78 34.91 11.08
CA ALA A 329 16.00 33.78 10.19
C ALA A 329 15.13 32.57 10.55
N ILE A 330 14.43 32.01 9.55
CA ILE A 330 13.58 30.83 9.68
C ILE A 330 14.42 29.57 9.46
N TRP A 331 14.53 28.71 10.48
CA TRP A 331 15.38 27.51 10.49
C TRP A 331 14.61 26.18 10.34
N ASN A 332 13.36 26.22 9.88
CA ASN A 332 12.49 25.05 9.79
C ASN A 332 13.12 23.89 8.98
N GLY A 333 13.80 24.21 7.88
CA GLY A 333 14.49 23.22 7.05
C GLY A 333 15.68 22.58 7.78
N ALA A 334 16.44 23.32 8.57
CA ALA A 334 17.53 22.76 9.37
C ALA A 334 17.01 21.82 10.47
N VAL A 335 15.92 22.19 11.15
CA VAL A 335 15.29 21.36 12.18
C VAL A 335 14.77 20.05 11.58
N GLU A 336 14.06 20.13 10.45
CA GLU A 336 13.58 18.95 9.73
C GLU A 336 14.74 18.07 9.22
N ALA A 337 15.82 18.69 8.72
CA ALA A 337 17.03 17.97 8.29
C ALA A 337 17.68 17.20 9.45
N ALA A 338 17.84 17.82 10.62
CA ALA A 338 18.40 17.14 11.78
C ALA A 338 17.53 15.95 12.23
N LEU A 339 16.21 16.15 12.31
CA LEU A 339 15.26 15.10 12.68
C LEU A 339 15.29 13.91 11.70
N THR A 340 15.28 14.21 10.41
CA THR A 340 15.25 13.17 9.36
C THR A 340 16.59 12.45 9.24
N LEU A 341 17.72 13.13 9.45
CA LEU A 341 19.03 12.47 9.54
C LEU A 341 19.09 11.46 10.69
N LEU A 342 18.62 11.86 11.89
CA LEU A 342 18.51 10.95 13.03
C LEU A 342 17.58 9.77 12.72
N GLY A 343 16.44 10.02 12.08
CA GLY A 343 15.51 8.98 11.65
C GLY A 343 16.14 7.99 10.66
N ALA A 344 16.95 8.47 9.72
CA ALA A 344 17.68 7.63 8.77
C ALA A 344 18.71 6.73 9.47
N ILE A 345 19.51 7.30 10.38
CA ILE A 345 20.50 6.55 11.17
C ILE A 345 19.82 5.47 12.01
N VAL A 346 18.78 5.84 12.78
CA VAL A 346 18.03 4.88 13.62
C VAL A 346 17.43 3.77 12.77
N SER A 347 16.91 4.10 11.58
CA SER A 347 16.35 3.08 10.66
C SER A 347 17.39 2.07 10.19
N LEU A 348 18.62 2.50 9.94
CA LEU A 348 19.71 1.62 9.51
C LEU A 348 20.33 0.80 10.65
N LEU A 349 20.21 1.27 11.90
CA LEU A 349 20.69 0.55 13.09
C LEU A 349 19.70 -0.51 13.60
N ALA A 350 18.44 -0.42 13.20
CA ALA A 350 17.36 -1.36 13.54
C ALA A 350 17.31 -2.55 12.56
#